data_AF-A0AAN6FZQ9-F1
#
_entry.id   AF-A0AAN6FZQ9-F1
#
_cell.length_a   1.000
_cell.length_b   1.000
_cell.length_c   1.000
_cell.angle_alpha   90.00
_cell.angle_beta   90.00
_cell.angle_gamma   90.00
#
_symmetry.space_group_name_H-M   'P 1'
#
loop_
_entity.id
_entity.type
_entity.pdbx_description
1 polymer ?
#
loop_
_entity_poly.entity_id
_entity_poly.type
_entity_poly.pdbx_seq_one_letter_code
_entity_poly.pdbx_strand_id
1 'polypeptide(L)'
;MATSTGTIKAACLCTAAAHDISLPASAFPLQGLFCHCDSDRHSTGCMSLGVAVLPPEYEPPSAWLTKLQPTLFSQRLKHYFCPICGTMMLVHLAHDHGESGGGAHWDVCTGALEQLDGVVEFDCHEFLSDTRDGGFSDFLQRVDGKTISRWAGEPGGEQLPQYWRSAPSSTITAKKPISSSASEEERLHAHCRCRGVEFWISRPSSQSSKGITSPWPDVLHPYHSPSPPDGDESPTWWLRANNTKYLAGTCACDSCRLATGQEHITWAFIPTPNISLDAAGE
;
A
#
# COMPACT_ATOMS: atom_id res chain seq x y z
N MET A 1 -7.73 -34.31 24.22
CA MET A 1 -7.71 -34.43 22.75
C MET A 1 -6.69 -33.43 22.23
N ALA A 2 -5.77 -33.84 21.35
CA ALA A 2 -4.82 -32.89 20.78
C ALA A 2 -5.59 -31.85 19.97
N THR A 3 -5.44 -30.58 20.32
CA THR A 3 -5.97 -29.47 19.52
C THR A 3 -5.24 -29.46 18.19
N SER A 4 -5.96 -29.65 17.08
CA SER A 4 -5.39 -29.57 15.74
C SER A 4 -4.85 -28.16 15.49
N THR A 5 -3.63 -28.07 14.97
CA THR A 5 -2.96 -26.80 14.66
C THR A 5 -2.84 -26.61 13.14
N GLY A 6 -3.03 -25.38 12.67
CA GLY A 6 -2.67 -24.94 11.33
C GLY A 6 -1.40 -24.10 11.37
N THR A 7 -0.64 -24.09 10.28
CA THR A 7 0.62 -23.33 10.17
C THR A 7 0.61 -22.51 8.89
N ILE A 8 0.99 -21.24 8.98
CA ILE A 8 1.16 -20.32 7.85
C ILE A 8 2.59 -19.81 7.88
N LYS A 9 3.24 -19.76 6.72
CA LYS A 9 4.59 -19.22 6.62
C LYS A 9 4.57 -17.76 6.21
N ALA A 10 5.28 -16.94 6.97
CA ALA A 10 5.59 -15.55 6.64
C ALA A 10 7.07 -15.44 6.24
N ALA A 11 7.36 -14.75 5.14
CA ALA A 11 8.71 -14.55 4.62
C ALA A 11 8.92 -13.11 4.11
N CYS A 12 10.10 -12.57 4.36
CA CYS A 12 10.57 -11.35 3.71
C CYS A 12 11.27 -11.67 2.38
N LEU A 13 11.53 -10.66 1.54
CA LEU A 13 12.19 -10.85 0.24
C LEU A 13 13.52 -11.60 0.33
N CYS A 14 14.35 -11.29 1.33
CA CYS A 14 15.64 -11.96 1.53
C CYS A 14 15.54 -13.23 2.40
N THR A 15 14.34 -13.62 2.84
CA THR A 15 14.03 -14.77 3.72
C THR A 15 14.68 -14.76 5.11
N ALA A 16 15.53 -13.78 5.44
CA ALA A 16 16.26 -13.74 6.71
C ALA A 16 15.36 -13.66 7.94
N ALA A 17 14.15 -13.10 7.78
CA ALA A 17 13.14 -12.97 8.83
C ALA A 17 11.96 -13.94 8.64
N ALA A 18 12.13 -15.03 7.85
CA ALA A 18 11.08 -16.01 7.66
C ALA A 18 10.70 -16.73 8.98
N HIS A 19 9.42 -17.05 9.13
CA HIS A 19 8.85 -17.68 10.31
C HIS A 19 7.55 -18.43 10.01
N ASP A 20 7.35 -19.55 10.70
CA ASP A 20 6.13 -20.34 10.66
C ASP A 20 5.22 -19.97 11.82
N ILE A 21 4.08 -19.34 11.51
CA ILE A 21 3.05 -18.96 12.46
C ILE A 21 2.15 -20.17 12.68
N SER A 22 2.18 -20.75 13.88
CA SER A 22 1.35 -21.91 14.26
C SER A 22 0.20 -21.48 15.16
N LEU A 23 -1.03 -21.76 14.73
CA LEU A 23 -2.27 -21.35 15.40
C LEU A 23 -3.21 -22.56 15.58
N PRO A 24 -4.16 -22.52 16.53
CA PRO A 24 -5.26 -23.48 16.57
C PRO A 24 -6.01 -23.50 15.24
N ALA A 25 -6.43 -24.68 14.77
CA ALA A 25 -7.18 -24.80 13.51
C ALA A 25 -8.49 -23.98 13.52
N SER A 26 -9.06 -23.71 14.69
CA SER A 26 -10.25 -22.85 14.85
C SER A 26 -10.00 -21.37 14.60
N ALA A 27 -8.74 -20.94 14.50
CA ALA A 27 -8.39 -19.56 14.12
C ALA A 27 -8.57 -19.30 12.62
N PHE A 28 -8.71 -20.35 11.81
CA PHE A 28 -8.77 -20.25 10.36
C PHE A 28 -10.22 -20.27 9.82
N PRO A 29 -10.49 -19.51 8.74
CA PRO A 29 -9.60 -18.53 8.11
C PRO A 29 -9.36 -17.31 9.01
N LEU A 30 -8.16 -16.73 8.94
CA LEU A 30 -7.85 -15.47 9.60
C LEU A 30 -8.65 -14.35 8.96
N GLN A 31 -9.09 -13.39 9.76
CA GLN A 31 -9.71 -12.19 9.23
C GLN A 31 -8.67 -11.34 8.50
N GLY A 32 -8.92 -11.05 7.22
CA GLY A 32 -8.12 -10.14 6.42
C GLY A 32 -8.81 -8.80 6.23
N LEU A 33 -8.08 -7.71 6.34
CA LEU A 33 -8.60 -6.37 6.08
C LEU A 33 -7.61 -5.52 5.29
N PHE A 34 -8.15 -4.48 4.65
CA PHE A 34 -7.38 -3.42 4.02
C PHE A 34 -7.68 -2.08 4.68
N CYS A 35 -6.71 -1.56 5.43
CA CYS A 35 -6.84 -0.24 6.04
C CYS A 35 -6.37 0.86 5.08
N HIS A 36 -7.21 1.90 4.91
CA HIS A 36 -6.95 3.03 4.03
C HIS A 36 -6.64 4.33 4.77
N CYS A 37 -6.44 4.27 6.10
CA CYS A 37 -6.18 5.48 6.87
C CYS A 37 -4.90 6.19 6.38
N ASP A 38 -4.80 7.49 6.63
CA ASP A 38 -3.62 8.27 6.24
C ASP A 38 -2.33 7.67 6.81
N SER A 39 -2.37 7.13 8.04
CA SER A 39 -1.20 6.51 8.67
C SER A 39 -0.66 5.34 7.87
N ASP A 40 -1.54 4.45 7.42
CA ASP A 40 -1.16 3.21 6.75
C ASP A 40 -0.72 3.41 5.32
N ARG A 41 -1.34 4.34 4.61
CA ARG A 41 -0.88 4.73 3.27
C ARG A 41 0.50 5.37 3.31
N HIS A 42 0.75 6.27 4.28
CA HIS A 42 2.05 6.91 4.41
C HIS A 42 3.12 5.98 4.99
N SER A 43 2.76 5.00 5.81
CA SER A 43 3.71 4.06 6.41
C SER A 43 4.21 3.01 5.41
N THR A 44 3.32 2.55 4.53
CA THR A 44 3.61 1.53 3.51
C THR A 44 4.08 2.12 2.19
N GLY A 45 3.72 3.39 1.90
CA GLY A 45 3.83 3.96 0.56
C GLY A 45 2.87 3.35 -0.46
N CYS A 46 1.92 2.51 -0.01
CA CYS A 46 0.90 1.86 -0.81
C CYS A 46 -0.46 2.56 -0.63
N MET A 47 -1.44 2.21 -1.45
CA MET A 47 -2.78 2.81 -1.36
C MET A 47 -3.62 2.26 -0.19
N SER A 48 -3.17 1.20 0.46
CA SER A 48 -3.73 0.62 1.68
C SER A 48 -2.70 -0.28 2.36
N LEU A 49 -2.89 -0.59 3.64
CA LEU A 49 -2.21 -1.67 4.35
C LEU A 49 -3.09 -2.92 4.35
N GLY A 50 -2.59 -4.03 3.81
CA GLY A 50 -3.22 -5.35 3.88
C GLY A 50 -2.66 -6.17 5.04
N VAL A 51 -3.52 -6.62 5.94
CA VAL A 51 -3.13 -7.43 7.10
C VAL A 51 -4.08 -8.59 7.32
N ALA A 52 -3.56 -9.68 7.89
CA ALA A 52 -4.33 -10.75 8.48
C ALA A 52 -4.21 -10.66 10.00
N VAL A 53 -5.35 -10.56 10.68
CA VAL A 53 -5.45 -10.38 12.13
C VAL A 53 -5.13 -11.69 12.83
N LEU A 54 -4.12 -11.68 13.71
CA LEU A 54 -3.78 -12.87 14.49
C LEU A 54 -4.68 -12.94 15.74
N PRO A 55 -4.93 -14.15 16.28
CA PRO A 55 -5.72 -14.31 17.49
C PRO A 55 -5.20 -13.43 18.64
N PRO A 56 -6.05 -12.82 19.49
CA PRO A 56 -5.62 -11.93 20.57
C PRO A 56 -4.61 -12.54 21.54
N GLU A 57 -4.63 -13.87 21.70
CA GLU A 57 -3.68 -14.63 22.52
C GLU A 57 -2.33 -14.93 21.84
N TYR A 58 -2.20 -14.66 20.54
CA TYR A 58 -0.97 -14.90 19.81
C TYR A 58 0.07 -13.83 20.12
N GLU A 59 1.23 -14.28 20.55
CA GLU A 59 2.41 -13.44 20.74
C GLU A 59 3.55 -13.96 19.85
N PRO A 60 4.11 -13.13 18.95
CA PRO A 60 5.28 -13.50 18.17
C PRO A 60 6.43 -13.91 19.09
N PRO A 61 7.06 -15.08 18.87
CA PRO A 61 8.16 -15.52 19.69
C PRO A 61 9.32 -14.51 19.67
N SER A 62 9.98 -14.29 20.82
CA SER A 62 11.12 -13.36 20.91
C SER A 62 12.21 -13.66 19.89
N ALA A 63 12.42 -14.94 19.55
CA ALA A 63 13.39 -15.38 18.54
C ALA A 63 13.04 -14.92 17.10
N TRP A 64 11.79 -14.61 16.81
CA TRP A 64 11.39 -13.99 15.56
C TRP A 64 11.51 -12.47 15.64
N LEU A 65 11.03 -11.86 16.73
CA LEU A 65 11.09 -10.41 16.93
C LEU A 65 12.52 -9.86 16.90
N THR A 66 13.52 -10.60 17.38
CA THR A 66 14.94 -10.18 17.30
C THR A 66 15.50 -10.13 15.88
N LYS A 67 14.82 -10.73 14.90
CA LYS A 67 15.17 -10.63 13.47
C LYS A 67 14.54 -9.42 12.78
N LEU A 68 13.68 -8.69 13.49
CA LEU A 68 12.88 -7.58 12.95
C LEU A 68 13.30 -6.26 13.59
N GLN A 69 13.21 -5.19 12.82
CA GLN A 69 13.44 -3.83 13.27
C GLN A 69 12.09 -3.15 13.55
N PRO A 70 11.76 -2.85 14.82
CA PRO A 70 10.53 -2.12 15.15
C PRO A 70 10.69 -0.63 14.84
N THR A 71 9.61 -0.03 14.32
CA THR A 71 9.47 1.42 14.15
C THR A 71 8.14 1.88 14.74
N LEU A 72 8.20 2.80 15.70
CA LEU A 72 7.00 3.40 16.29
C LEU A 72 6.38 4.39 15.28
N PHE A 73 5.18 4.07 14.80
CA PHE A 73 4.45 4.94 13.89
C PHE A 73 3.49 5.88 14.65
N SER A 74 2.86 5.41 15.72
CA SER A 74 2.10 6.27 16.63
C SER A 74 2.22 5.73 18.05
N GLN A 75 1.55 6.35 19.02
CA GLN A 75 1.50 5.77 20.37
C GLN A 75 0.83 4.38 20.38
N ARG A 76 -0.04 4.12 19.39
CA ARG A 76 -0.78 2.86 19.24
C ARG A 76 -0.13 1.90 18.26
N LEU A 77 0.53 2.39 17.21
CA LEU A 77 0.93 1.59 16.05
C LEU A 77 2.44 1.40 15.99
N LYS A 78 2.89 0.15 15.92
CA LYS A 78 4.30 -0.20 15.71
C LYS A 78 4.42 -1.19 14.55
N HIS A 79 5.24 -0.84 13.56
CA HIS A 79 5.56 -1.70 12.43
C HIS A 79 6.88 -2.43 12.67
N TYR A 80 6.99 -3.65 12.17
CA TYR A 80 8.18 -4.47 12.28
C TYR A 80 8.66 -4.86 10.89
N PHE A 81 9.89 -4.49 10.57
CA PHE A 81 10.47 -4.67 9.24
C PHE A 81 11.63 -5.65 9.26
N CYS A 82 11.89 -6.33 8.14
CA CYS A 82 13.17 -6.98 7.93
C CYS A 82 14.27 -5.92 7.80
N PRO A 83 15.32 -5.92 8.65
CA PRO A 83 16.39 -4.91 8.59
C PRO A 83 17.29 -5.04 7.35
N ILE A 84 17.19 -6.14 6.61
CA ILE A 84 18.03 -6.41 5.43
C ILE A 84 17.36 -5.93 4.14
N CYS A 85 16.09 -6.28 3.93
CA CYS A 85 15.37 -5.97 2.68
C CYS A 85 14.22 -4.97 2.84
N GLY A 86 13.91 -4.55 4.07
CA GLY A 86 12.88 -3.54 4.33
C GLY A 86 11.43 -4.04 4.31
N THR A 87 11.17 -5.33 4.06
CA THR A 87 9.82 -5.90 4.07
C THR A 87 9.10 -5.63 5.40
N MET A 88 7.89 -5.06 5.35
CA MET A 88 7.03 -4.98 6.52
C MET A 88 6.44 -6.37 6.80
N MET A 89 6.71 -6.92 7.99
CA MET A 89 6.35 -8.30 8.34
C MET A 89 5.16 -8.34 9.30
N LEU A 90 5.20 -7.51 10.33
CA LEU A 90 4.20 -7.50 11.40
C LEU A 90 3.79 -6.07 11.74
N VAL A 91 2.58 -5.97 12.25
CA VAL A 91 2.03 -4.78 12.87
C VAL A 91 1.61 -5.13 14.29
N HIS A 92 1.89 -4.26 15.24
CA HIS A 92 1.39 -4.37 16.59
C HIS A 92 0.57 -3.12 16.92
N LEU A 93 -0.71 -3.33 17.20
CA LEU A 93 -1.61 -2.32 17.69
C LEU A 93 -1.71 -2.43 19.21
N ALA A 94 -1.25 -1.40 19.92
CA ALA A 94 -1.36 -1.32 21.37
C ALA A 94 -2.80 -0.94 21.78
N HIS A 95 -3.17 -1.40 22.98
CA HIS A 95 -4.46 -1.10 23.61
C HIS A 95 -4.65 0.41 23.74
N ASP A 96 -5.85 0.88 23.42
CA ASP A 96 -6.18 2.29 23.62
C ASP A 96 -6.69 2.54 25.03
N HIS A 97 -6.10 3.50 25.74
CA HIS A 97 -6.44 3.75 27.16
C HIS A 97 -7.80 4.46 27.36
N GLY A 98 -8.67 4.54 26.35
CA GLY A 98 -9.89 5.37 26.40
C GLY A 98 -11.09 4.96 25.54
N GLU A 99 -10.98 3.96 24.66
CA GLU A 99 -12.11 3.52 23.82
C GLU A 99 -12.43 2.04 24.06
N SER A 100 -13.73 1.72 24.03
CA SER A 100 -14.24 0.38 24.31
C SER A 100 -14.25 -0.44 23.03
N GLY A 101 -13.07 -0.91 22.61
CA GLY A 101 -12.93 -1.83 21.49
C GLY A 101 -11.47 -2.13 21.15
N GLY A 102 -11.09 -3.42 21.16
CA GLY A 102 -9.79 -3.93 20.72
C GLY A 102 -8.71 -3.99 21.81
N GLY A 103 -8.34 -5.20 22.22
CA GLY A 103 -7.13 -5.42 23.01
C GLY A 103 -5.86 -5.15 22.19
N ALA A 104 -4.70 -5.08 22.86
CA ALA A 104 -3.44 -5.12 22.13
C ALA A 104 -3.37 -6.42 21.31
N HIS A 105 -3.00 -6.32 20.04
CA HIS A 105 -2.94 -7.48 19.16
C HIS A 105 -1.88 -7.31 18.07
N TRP A 106 -1.60 -8.43 17.42
CA TRP A 106 -0.63 -8.54 16.35
C TRP A 106 -1.33 -8.88 15.04
N ASP A 107 -0.85 -8.26 13.97
CA ASP A 107 -1.23 -8.63 12.62
C ASP A 107 0.00 -8.98 11.82
N VAL A 108 -0.20 -9.85 10.84
CA VAL A 108 0.82 -10.16 9.82
C VAL A 108 0.47 -9.47 8.52
N CYS A 109 1.44 -8.79 7.91
CA CYS A 109 1.23 -8.15 6.62
C CYS A 109 1.03 -9.21 5.55
N THR A 110 -0.05 -9.12 4.78
CA THR A 110 -0.48 -10.23 3.91
C THR A 110 0.53 -10.52 2.82
N GLY A 111 1.20 -9.49 2.27
CA GLY A 111 2.20 -9.67 1.21
C GLY A 111 3.44 -10.45 1.65
N ALA A 112 3.64 -10.61 2.97
CA ALA A 112 4.67 -11.46 3.54
C ALA A 112 4.22 -12.93 3.70
N LEU A 113 2.94 -13.26 3.58
CA LEU A 113 2.46 -14.63 3.66
C LEU A 113 2.76 -15.41 2.37
N GLU A 114 3.17 -16.67 2.50
CA GLU A 114 3.38 -17.55 1.35
C GLU A 114 2.08 -18.17 0.84
N GLN A 115 0.99 -18.08 1.62
CA GLN A 115 -0.33 -18.61 1.26
C GLN A 115 -1.45 -17.73 1.85
N LEU A 116 -2.39 -17.33 1.00
CA LEU A 116 -3.64 -16.68 1.39
C LEU A 116 -4.86 -17.58 1.17
N ASP A 117 -4.91 -18.31 0.06
CA ASP A 117 -6.05 -19.15 -0.30
C ASP A 117 -6.37 -20.18 0.80
N GLY A 118 -7.59 -20.10 1.32
CA GLY A 118 -8.08 -20.94 2.40
C GLY A 118 -7.49 -20.64 3.78
N VAL A 119 -6.65 -19.60 3.88
CA VAL A 119 -5.96 -19.19 5.11
C VAL A 119 -6.45 -17.83 5.60
N VAL A 120 -6.66 -16.88 4.70
CA VAL A 120 -7.13 -15.52 5.01
C VAL A 120 -8.44 -15.25 4.28
N GLU A 121 -9.43 -14.73 4.98
CA GLU A 121 -10.68 -14.24 4.40
C GLU A 121 -10.72 -12.72 4.46
N PHE A 122 -10.57 -12.06 3.31
CA PHE A 122 -10.72 -10.61 3.22
C PHE A 122 -12.19 -10.21 3.23
N ASP A 123 -12.59 -9.40 4.21
CA ASP A 123 -14.01 -9.04 4.38
C ASP A 123 -14.28 -7.53 4.33
N CYS A 124 -13.26 -6.68 4.50
CA CYS A 124 -13.45 -5.25 4.51
C CYS A 124 -12.30 -4.36 4.01
N HIS A 125 -12.71 -3.20 3.53
CA HIS A 125 -11.92 -1.98 3.48
C HIS A 125 -12.38 -1.07 4.62
N GLU A 126 -11.45 -0.57 5.42
CA GLU A 126 -11.73 0.33 6.53
C GLU A 126 -11.01 1.68 6.36
N PHE A 127 -11.50 2.69 7.10
CA PHE A 127 -11.01 4.07 7.06
C PHE A 127 -11.01 4.70 5.65
N LEU A 128 -12.00 4.34 4.82
CA LEU A 128 -12.09 4.86 3.46
C LEU A 128 -12.29 6.36 3.38
N SER A 129 -12.84 7.00 4.41
CA SER A 129 -13.02 8.46 4.45
C SER A 129 -11.72 9.22 4.19
N ASP A 130 -10.60 8.68 4.70
CA ASP A 130 -9.27 9.29 4.58
C ASP A 130 -8.77 9.31 3.14
N THR A 131 -9.26 8.41 2.28
CA THR A 131 -8.92 8.41 0.83
C THR A 131 -9.49 9.62 0.13
N ARG A 132 -10.62 10.16 0.62
CA ARG A 132 -11.43 11.19 -0.04
C ARG A 132 -12.01 10.77 -1.40
N ASP A 133 -11.58 9.64 -1.95
CA ASP A 133 -11.96 9.17 -3.28
C ASP A 133 -12.14 7.66 -3.41
N GLY A 134 -12.31 6.95 -2.30
CA GLY A 134 -12.41 5.49 -2.27
C GLY A 134 -11.07 4.77 -2.43
N GLY A 135 -10.00 5.42 -2.87
CA GLY A 135 -8.66 4.84 -2.96
C GLY A 135 -8.63 3.48 -3.66
N PHE A 136 -7.91 2.51 -3.08
CA PHE A 136 -7.76 1.19 -3.68
C PHE A 136 -9.06 0.36 -3.73
N SER A 137 -10.03 0.67 -2.87
CA SER A 137 -11.25 -0.13 -2.75
C SER A 137 -12.14 -0.11 -4.00
N ASP A 138 -12.00 0.89 -4.87
CA ASP A 138 -12.68 0.93 -6.15
C ASP A 138 -12.13 -0.12 -7.14
N PHE A 139 -10.87 -0.54 -6.97
CA PHE A 139 -10.24 -1.57 -7.80
C PHE A 139 -10.49 -3.00 -7.26
N LEU A 140 -10.44 -3.19 -5.94
CA LEU A 140 -10.62 -4.50 -5.31
C LEU A 140 -12.01 -4.65 -4.67
N GLN A 141 -13.03 -4.87 -5.49
CA GLN A 141 -14.41 -4.94 -5.01
C GLN A 141 -14.80 -6.31 -4.46
N ARG A 142 -14.11 -7.37 -4.92
CA ARG A 142 -14.46 -8.76 -4.63
C ARG A 142 -13.21 -9.60 -4.45
N VAL A 143 -13.25 -10.49 -3.46
CA VAL A 143 -12.26 -11.55 -3.22
C VAL A 143 -13.03 -12.86 -3.05
N ASP A 144 -12.56 -13.93 -3.70
CA ASP A 144 -13.21 -15.26 -3.68
C ASP A 144 -14.71 -15.25 -3.98
N GLY A 145 -15.12 -14.36 -4.88
CA GLY A 145 -16.52 -14.19 -5.26
C GLY A 145 -17.39 -13.43 -4.23
N LYS A 146 -16.87 -13.11 -3.05
CA LYS A 146 -17.54 -12.29 -2.03
C LYS A 146 -17.27 -10.81 -2.27
N THR A 147 -18.27 -9.96 -2.00
CA THR A 147 -18.08 -8.50 -2.07
C THR A 147 -17.49 -8.03 -0.76
N ILE A 148 -16.43 -7.22 -0.83
CA ILE A 148 -15.77 -6.67 0.35
C ILE A 148 -16.54 -5.45 0.85
N SER A 149 -16.76 -5.37 2.17
CA SER A 149 -17.44 -4.24 2.79
C SER A 149 -16.59 -2.96 2.71
N ARG A 150 -17.24 -1.80 2.61
CA ARG A 150 -16.55 -0.51 2.43
C ARG A 150 -16.92 0.44 3.56
N TRP A 151 -16.13 0.45 4.63
CA TRP A 151 -16.41 1.25 5.82
C TRP A 151 -15.72 2.62 5.77
N ALA A 152 -16.47 3.66 6.15
CA ALA A 152 -15.95 5.02 6.26
C ALA A 152 -14.84 5.11 7.32
N GLY A 153 -15.02 4.42 8.44
CA GLY A 153 -14.06 4.25 9.54
C GLY A 153 -13.86 2.77 9.84
N GLU A 154 -14.01 2.39 11.11
CA GLU A 154 -13.93 1.00 11.56
C GLU A 154 -15.08 0.12 11.01
N PRO A 155 -14.88 -1.21 10.91
CA PRO A 155 -15.93 -2.16 10.58
C PRO A 155 -17.15 -2.06 11.50
N GLY A 156 -18.35 -2.10 10.91
CA GLY A 156 -19.63 -1.97 11.63
C GLY A 156 -20.21 -0.55 11.67
N GLY A 157 -19.47 0.46 11.20
CA GLY A 157 -19.90 1.86 11.11
C GLY A 157 -20.68 2.23 9.83
N GLU A 158 -20.48 3.44 9.32
CA GLU A 158 -21.05 3.88 8.05
C GLU A 158 -20.40 3.15 6.87
N GLN A 159 -21.20 2.68 5.90
CA GLN A 159 -20.70 2.16 4.63
C GLN A 159 -20.72 3.22 3.53
N LEU A 160 -19.65 3.27 2.75
CA LEU A 160 -19.50 4.17 1.61
C LEU A 160 -19.76 3.43 0.30
N PRO A 161 -20.49 4.04 -0.65
CA PRO A 161 -20.73 3.42 -1.96
C PRO A 161 -19.44 3.29 -2.78
N GLN A 162 -19.50 2.48 -3.83
CA GLN A 162 -18.47 2.41 -4.86
C GLN A 162 -18.32 3.77 -5.54
N TYR A 163 -17.08 4.16 -5.87
CA TYR A 163 -16.76 5.47 -6.45
C TYR A 163 -17.18 6.66 -5.57
N TRP A 164 -17.30 6.46 -4.26
CA TRP A 164 -17.52 7.55 -3.31
C TRP A 164 -16.44 8.62 -3.44
N ARG A 165 -16.84 9.88 -3.27
CA ARG A 165 -15.96 11.05 -3.23
C ARG A 165 -16.40 11.93 -2.07
N SER A 166 -15.47 12.46 -1.30
CA SER A 166 -15.80 13.45 -0.29
C SER A 166 -16.37 14.70 -0.95
N ALA A 167 -17.34 15.34 -0.29
CA ALA A 167 -17.81 16.64 -0.74
C ALA A 167 -16.63 17.63 -0.74
N PRO A 168 -16.54 18.55 -1.72
CA PRO A 168 -15.50 19.56 -1.72
C PRO A 168 -15.60 20.37 -0.42
N SER A 169 -14.57 20.26 0.42
CA SER A 169 -14.54 20.91 1.73
C SER A 169 -14.59 22.43 1.57
N SER A 170 -15.59 23.08 2.19
CA SER A 170 -15.74 24.53 2.23
C SER A 170 -14.73 25.22 3.16
N THR A 171 -13.95 24.47 3.95
CA THR A 171 -12.96 24.99 4.91
C THR A 171 -11.51 24.89 4.44
N ILE A 172 -11.25 24.25 3.30
CA ILE A 172 -10.04 24.54 2.53
C ILE A 172 -10.38 25.82 1.77
N THR A 173 -9.77 26.95 2.13
CA THR A 173 -9.74 28.16 1.30
C THR A 173 -9.56 27.68 -0.12
N ALA A 174 -10.58 27.82 -0.96
CA ALA A 174 -10.66 27.13 -2.24
C ALA A 174 -9.33 27.23 -2.98
N LYS A 175 -8.47 26.19 -2.88
CA LYS A 175 -7.55 25.92 -3.97
C LYS A 175 -8.53 25.70 -5.10
N LYS A 176 -8.55 26.67 -6.02
CA LYS A 176 -9.40 26.73 -7.21
C LYS A 176 -9.74 25.31 -7.66
N PRO A 177 -11.00 25.01 -8.03
CA PRO A 177 -11.31 23.73 -8.67
C PRO A 177 -10.24 23.50 -9.72
N ILE A 178 -9.49 22.38 -9.64
CA ILE A 178 -8.24 22.14 -10.41
C ILE A 178 -8.40 22.81 -11.76
N SER A 179 -7.94 24.06 -11.82
CA SER A 179 -8.14 24.82 -13.04
C SER A 179 -7.20 24.14 -14.01
N SER A 180 -7.50 24.20 -15.29
CA SER A 180 -6.52 23.92 -16.34
C SER A 180 -5.22 24.75 -16.23
N SER A 181 -5.07 25.56 -15.17
CA SER A 181 -3.92 26.36 -14.77
C SER A 181 -3.45 26.11 -13.32
N ALA A 182 -3.53 24.88 -12.77
CA ALA A 182 -2.61 24.55 -11.67
C ALA A 182 -1.20 24.84 -12.19
N SER A 183 -0.49 25.79 -11.58
CA SER A 183 0.76 26.29 -12.15
C SER A 183 1.75 25.14 -12.33
N GLU A 184 2.56 25.21 -13.39
CA GLU A 184 3.67 24.26 -13.64
C GLU A 184 4.64 24.17 -12.44
N GLU A 185 4.54 25.12 -11.51
CA GLU A 185 5.31 25.25 -10.27
C GLU A 185 4.78 24.37 -9.12
N GLU A 186 3.54 23.85 -9.16
CA GLU A 186 3.04 22.97 -8.10
C GLU A 186 3.78 21.62 -8.14
N ARG A 187 4.54 21.35 -7.09
CA ARG A 187 5.30 20.11 -6.91
C ARG A 187 4.73 19.25 -5.79
N LEU A 188 4.65 17.95 -6.01
CA LEU A 188 4.36 16.96 -4.99
C LEU A 188 5.61 16.71 -4.16
N HIS A 189 5.55 17.01 -2.88
CA HIS A 189 6.63 16.70 -1.93
C HIS A 189 6.54 15.24 -1.52
N ALA A 190 7.57 14.45 -1.83
CA ALA A 190 7.69 13.06 -1.46
C ALA A 190 8.81 12.89 -0.44
N HIS A 191 8.51 12.28 0.69
CA HIS A 191 9.51 12.03 1.72
C HIS A 191 9.16 10.80 2.56
N CYS A 192 10.19 10.14 3.09
CA CYS A 192 9.97 9.17 4.15
C CYS A 192 9.75 9.88 5.49
N ARG A 193 9.22 9.17 6.48
CA ARG A 193 8.94 9.75 7.80
C ARG A 193 10.19 10.29 8.50
N CYS A 194 11.33 9.63 8.35
CA CYS A 194 12.59 10.08 8.95
C CYS A 194 13.30 11.16 8.12
N ARG A 195 12.75 11.54 6.95
CA ARG A 195 13.35 12.50 5.99
C ARG A 195 14.74 12.10 5.47
N GLY A 196 15.14 10.85 5.63
CA GLY A 196 16.35 10.31 4.98
C GLY A 196 16.22 10.25 3.45
N VAL A 197 14.99 10.18 2.94
CA VAL A 197 14.63 10.37 1.53
C VAL A 197 13.65 11.52 1.47
N GLU A 198 13.95 12.52 0.66
CA GLU A 198 13.14 13.73 0.47
C GLU A 198 13.40 14.30 -0.93
N PHE A 199 12.34 14.51 -1.71
CA PHE A 199 12.40 15.06 -3.07
C PHE A 199 11.05 15.64 -3.50
N TRP A 200 11.03 16.33 -4.64
CA TRP A 200 9.84 16.97 -5.21
C TRP A 200 9.59 16.48 -6.63
N ILE A 201 8.33 16.22 -6.94
CA ILE A 201 7.88 15.76 -8.26
C ILE A 201 7.05 16.88 -8.89
N SER A 202 7.48 17.43 -10.04
CA SER A 202 6.66 18.36 -10.81
C SER A 202 5.58 17.67 -11.61
N ARG A 203 4.58 18.42 -12.09
CA ARG A 203 3.65 17.92 -13.11
C ARG A 203 4.38 17.64 -14.43
N PRO A 204 3.81 16.80 -15.31
CA PRO A 204 4.29 16.69 -16.68
C PRO A 204 4.45 18.06 -17.35
N SER A 205 5.56 18.26 -18.04
CA SER A 205 5.89 19.50 -18.75
C SER A 205 6.55 19.18 -20.08
N SER A 206 6.92 20.21 -20.84
CA SER A 206 7.67 20.00 -22.10
C SER A 206 9.01 19.30 -21.90
N GLN A 207 9.58 19.30 -20.69
CA GLN A 207 10.82 18.58 -20.38
C GLN A 207 10.58 17.09 -20.16
N SER A 208 9.36 16.68 -19.81
CA SER A 208 9.02 15.28 -19.53
C SER A 208 9.13 14.35 -20.75
N SER A 209 9.30 14.91 -21.95
CA SER A 209 9.38 14.17 -23.22
C SER A 209 10.68 14.39 -23.99
N LYS A 210 11.51 15.38 -23.61
CA LYS A 210 12.64 15.83 -24.43
C LYS A 210 13.89 15.02 -24.14
N GLY A 211 14.35 14.25 -25.12
CA GLY A 211 15.61 13.52 -25.05
C GLY A 211 15.61 12.36 -24.05
N ILE A 212 14.42 11.86 -23.70
CA ILE A 212 14.24 10.73 -22.78
C ILE A 212 13.85 9.52 -23.60
N THR A 213 14.52 8.41 -23.38
CA THR A 213 14.18 7.10 -23.92
C THR A 213 14.08 6.11 -22.77
N SER A 214 13.13 5.19 -22.86
CA SER A 214 12.97 4.15 -21.85
C SER A 214 12.33 2.93 -22.50
N PRO A 215 12.81 1.70 -22.19
CA PRO A 215 12.17 0.49 -22.68
C PRO A 215 10.71 0.41 -22.21
N TRP A 216 9.89 -0.34 -22.92
CA TRP A 216 8.50 -0.54 -22.53
C TRP A 216 8.41 -1.23 -21.16
N PRO A 217 7.56 -0.75 -20.25
CA PRO A 217 7.38 -1.39 -18.95
C PRO A 217 6.43 -2.57 -19.08
N ASP A 218 6.59 -3.56 -18.20
CA ASP A 218 5.71 -4.75 -18.14
C ASP A 218 4.22 -4.41 -18.00
N VAL A 219 3.88 -3.26 -17.40
CA VAL A 219 2.50 -2.80 -17.25
C VAL A 219 1.82 -2.45 -18.58
N LEU A 220 2.60 -2.13 -19.62
CA LEU A 220 2.11 -1.86 -20.97
C LEU A 220 2.43 -3.01 -21.92
N HIS A 221 3.62 -3.60 -21.76
CA HIS A 221 4.13 -4.62 -22.64
C HIS A 221 4.85 -5.69 -21.81
N PRO A 222 4.18 -6.81 -21.48
CA PRO A 222 4.77 -7.85 -20.66
C PRO A 222 6.08 -8.37 -21.27
N TYR A 223 7.10 -8.62 -20.44
CA TYR A 223 8.45 -9.02 -20.88
C TYR A 223 8.49 -10.25 -21.81
N HIS A 224 7.48 -11.12 -21.76
CA HIS A 224 7.37 -12.33 -22.58
C HIS A 224 6.58 -12.12 -23.87
N SER A 225 6.07 -10.90 -24.11
CA SER A 225 5.39 -10.55 -25.36
C SER A 225 6.42 -10.24 -26.46
N PRO A 226 6.10 -10.50 -27.75
CA PRO A 226 6.97 -10.09 -28.86
C PRO A 226 7.17 -8.58 -28.81
N SER A 227 8.39 -8.08 -29.03
CA SER A 227 8.66 -6.64 -29.05
C SER A 227 7.62 -5.89 -29.89
N PRO A 228 7.14 -4.72 -29.43
CA PRO A 228 6.19 -3.94 -30.21
C PRO A 228 6.78 -3.63 -31.58
N PRO A 229 5.96 -3.54 -32.64
CA PRO A 229 6.45 -3.27 -33.99
C PRO A 229 7.25 -1.98 -34.02
N ASP A 230 8.37 -1.98 -34.73
CA ASP A 230 9.15 -0.76 -34.99
C ASP A 230 8.21 0.32 -35.56
N GLY A 231 8.10 1.47 -34.87
CA GLY A 231 7.30 2.62 -35.31
C GLY A 231 5.95 2.85 -34.62
N ASP A 232 5.51 2.00 -33.70
CA ASP A 232 4.33 2.25 -32.82
C ASP A 232 4.71 2.95 -31.49
N GLU A 233 5.85 3.62 -31.50
CA GLU A 233 6.40 4.26 -30.32
C GLU A 233 5.63 5.56 -30.05
N SER A 234 4.74 5.56 -29.04
CA SER A 234 4.66 6.74 -28.20
C SER A 234 6.01 6.84 -27.51
N PRO A 235 6.92 7.74 -27.93
CA PRO A 235 8.27 7.85 -27.34
C PRO A 235 8.21 8.26 -25.86
N THR A 236 7.00 8.55 -25.36
CA THR A 236 6.68 9.01 -24.02
C THR A 236 5.52 8.23 -23.44
N TRP A 237 5.61 6.90 -23.45
CA TRP A 237 4.58 6.01 -22.91
C TRP A 237 4.23 6.28 -21.42
N TRP A 238 5.16 6.91 -20.68
CA TRP A 238 4.96 7.35 -19.30
C TRP A 238 4.05 8.59 -19.17
N LEU A 239 3.66 9.23 -20.28
CA LEU A 239 2.74 10.37 -20.28
C LEU A 239 1.34 9.93 -20.73
N ARG A 240 0.33 10.29 -19.93
CA ARG A 240 -1.08 9.94 -20.13
C ARG A 240 -1.95 11.18 -20.12
N ALA A 241 -3.21 11.01 -20.55
CA ALA A 241 -4.22 12.06 -20.60
C ALA A 241 -3.70 13.33 -21.28
N ASN A 242 -3.27 13.21 -22.54
CA ASN A 242 -2.70 14.32 -23.33
C ASN A 242 -1.53 15.02 -22.62
N ASN A 243 -0.58 14.23 -22.10
CA ASN A 243 0.62 14.70 -21.41
C ASN A 243 0.37 15.51 -20.14
N THR A 244 -0.75 15.28 -19.44
CA THR A 244 -1.06 15.98 -18.18
C THR A 244 -0.91 15.09 -16.94
N LYS A 245 -0.75 13.78 -17.11
CA LYS A 245 -0.56 12.81 -16.03
C LYS A 245 0.59 11.86 -16.32
N TYR A 246 1.26 11.39 -15.28
CA TYR A 246 2.16 10.25 -15.40
C TYR A 246 1.38 8.95 -15.47
N LEU A 247 1.90 7.98 -16.21
CA LEU A 247 1.45 6.60 -16.15
C LEU A 247 1.72 6.07 -14.74
N ALA A 248 0.71 5.44 -14.15
CA ALA A 248 0.85 4.67 -12.93
C ALA A 248 0.42 3.23 -13.17
N GLY A 249 0.98 2.31 -12.39
CA GLY A 249 0.70 0.88 -12.45
C GLY A 249 0.52 0.31 -11.06
N THR A 250 -0.11 -0.86 -11.00
CA THR A 250 -0.20 -1.71 -9.81
C THR A 250 0.50 -3.02 -10.12
N CYS A 251 1.27 -3.54 -9.18
CA CYS A 251 1.90 -4.85 -9.29
C CYS A 251 1.62 -5.70 -8.07
N ALA A 252 1.42 -6.98 -8.32
CA ALA A 252 1.16 -8.01 -7.34
C ALA A 252 2.07 -9.24 -7.56
N CYS A 253 3.25 -9.04 -8.15
CA CYS A 253 4.22 -10.13 -8.30
C CYS A 253 4.90 -10.45 -6.96
N ASP A 254 5.41 -11.68 -6.84
CA ASP A 254 6.08 -12.15 -5.63
C ASP A 254 7.21 -11.24 -5.16
N SER A 255 8.04 -10.73 -6.08
CA SER A 255 9.14 -9.85 -5.69
C SER A 255 8.64 -8.53 -5.10
N CYS A 256 7.59 -7.93 -5.68
CA CYS A 256 7.00 -6.69 -5.20
C CYS A 256 6.28 -6.86 -3.86
N ARG A 257 5.46 -7.90 -3.72
CA ARG A 257 4.73 -8.13 -2.45
C ARG A 257 5.69 -8.52 -1.33
N LEU A 258 6.71 -9.33 -1.60
CA LEU A 258 7.71 -9.71 -0.60
C LEU A 258 8.64 -8.55 -0.27
N ALA A 259 8.91 -7.62 -1.18
CA ALA A 259 9.74 -6.44 -0.90
C ALA A 259 9.02 -5.46 0.05
N THR A 260 7.70 -5.33 -0.08
CA THR A 260 6.91 -4.32 0.62
C THR A 260 6.20 -4.86 1.86
N GLY A 261 5.86 -6.15 1.85
CA GLY A 261 4.92 -6.77 2.78
C GLY A 261 3.46 -6.60 2.38
N GLN A 262 3.15 -6.04 1.20
CA GLN A 262 1.79 -5.71 0.77
C GLN A 262 1.42 -6.45 -0.51
N GLU A 263 0.18 -6.94 -0.65
CA GLU A 263 -0.27 -7.69 -1.85
C GLU A 263 -0.14 -6.90 -3.15
N HIS A 264 -0.37 -5.60 -3.05
CA HIS A 264 -0.36 -4.68 -4.17
C HIS A 264 0.48 -3.48 -3.83
N ILE A 265 1.40 -3.17 -4.73
CA ILE A 265 2.13 -1.91 -4.71
C ILE A 265 1.76 -1.11 -5.94
N THR A 266 1.58 0.19 -5.73
CA THR A 266 1.35 1.16 -6.80
C THR A 266 2.56 2.04 -6.98
N TRP A 267 2.91 2.32 -8.24
CA TRP A 267 3.98 3.26 -8.57
C TRP A 267 3.62 4.09 -9.81
N ALA A 268 4.34 5.19 -10.00
CA ALA A 268 4.25 6.04 -11.17
C ALA A 268 5.58 6.10 -11.92
N PHE A 269 5.51 6.23 -13.24
CA PHE A 269 6.67 6.39 -14.11
C PHE A 269 6.95 7.88 -14.28
N ILE A 270 7.91 8.38 -13.51
CA ILE A 270 8.25 9.81 -13.45
C ILE A 270 9.64 9.99 -14.10
N PRO A 271 9.78 10.81 -15.14
CA PRO A 271 11.07 11.10 -15.73
C PRO A 271 11.98 11.87 -14.78
N THR A 272 13.29 11.60 -14.81
CA THR A 272 14.28 12.26 -13.93
C THR A 272 14.23 13.78 -13.96
N PRO A 273 14.05 14.47 -15.12
CA PRO A 273 13.95 15.94 -15.14
C PRO A 273 12.76 16.52 -14.36
N ASN A 274 11.80 15.69 -13.96
CA ASN A 274 10.66 16.09 -13.14
C ASN A 274 10.87 15.86 -11.65
N ILE A 275 12.03 15.34 -11.24
CA ILE A 275 12.39 15.08 -9.84
C ILE A 275 13.49 16.07 -9.44
N SER A 276 13.26 16.82 -8.36
CA SER A 276 14.23 17.76 -7.80
C SER A 276 14.49 17.47 -6.32
N LEU A 277 15.68 17.86 -5.83
CA LEU A 277 16.05 17.72 -4.42
C LEU A 277 15.62 18.92 -3.57
N ASP A 278 15.10 19.97 -4.20
CA ASP A 278 14.49 21.11 -3.52
C ASP A 278 13.11 21.45 -4.09
N ALA A 279 12.40 22.31 -3.34
CA ALA A 279 11.08 22.80 -3.69
C ALA A 279 11.10 23.81 -4.86
N ALA A 280 12.24 24.43 -5.17
CA ALA A 280 12.39 25.37 -6.27
C ALA A 280 12.46 24.64 -7.62
N GLY A 281 12.94 23.41 -7.63
CA GLY A 281 13.10 22.61 -8.84
C GLY A 281 14.50 22.64 -9.45
N GLU A 282 15.51 23.05 -8.69
CA GLU A 282 16.91 23.12 -9.15
C GLU A 282 17.63 21.76 -9.06
#